data_AF-A0A419YBG6-F1
#
_entry.id   AF-A0A419YBG6-F1
#
_cell.length_a   1.000
_cell.length_b   1.000
_cell.length_c   1.000
_cell.angle_alpha   90.00
_cell.angle_beta   90.00
_cell.angle_gamma   90.00
#
_symmetry.space_group_name_H-M   'P 1'
#
loop_
_entity.id
_entity.type
_entity.pdbx_description
1 polymer ?
#
loop_
_entity_poly.entity_id
_entity_poly.type
_entity_poly.pdbx_seq_one_letter_code
_entity_poly.pdbx_strand_id
1 'polypeptide(L)'
;MDRHRPEDRKPPTVVRLPADTDADELAGLRDTLGQWSGRPRSLALDRLVDPTVTEERGRALLEPFGEELVELAAWGYRAHWIGLGRVATGDGTGTRPVVVVADRPDPAWGGLPGASTWVERLCAITGRQPSGPPAVDWQAVEAELGTALPPDYKEIVDVFGPGSFDNYVDLLTPNTKGSDLMRVIEAPAARFAPHPAFPAPHGLLRWGSSEYDLDLAWQTGAADPSDWPVLVRSDAAEGWRRYDYGAGEFLARLLTDVGLGFEPSYSVDEHFFESWDH
;
A
#
# COMPACT_ATOMS: atom_id res chain seq x y z
N MET A 1 0.43 12.89 -12.95
CA MET A 1 0.25 12.31 -14.30
C MET A 1 -0.17 10.87 -14.07
N ASP A 2 -1.47 10.61 -14.19
CA ASP A 2 -2.13 9.45 -13.61
C ASP A 2 -1.96 8.22 -14.49
N ARG A 3 -0.96 7.38 -14.17
CA ARG A 3 -0.63 6.15 -14.94
C ARG A 3 -1.60 4.99 -14.67
N HIS A 4 -2.70 5.23 -13.95
CA HIS A 4 -3.61 4.20 -13.48
C HIS A 4 -4.89 4.10 -14.33
N ARG A 5 -4.97 4.85 -15.44
CA ARG A 5 -6.11 4.73 -16.34
C ARG A 5 -6.08 3.37 -17.05
N PRO A 6 -7.22 2.64 -17.12
CA PRO A 6 -7.27 1.32 -17.73
C PRO A 6 -6.77 1.29 -19.19
N GLU A 7 -6.89 2.41 -19.88
CA GLU A 7 -6.50 2.62 -21.28
C GLU A 7 -4.98 2.69 -21.54
N ASP A 8 -4.15 2.87 -20.49
CA ASP A 8 -2.69 2.91 -20.58
C ASP A 8 -2.00 1.56 -20.23
N ARG A 9 -2.78 0.51 -19.95
CA ARG A 9 -2.23 -0.82 -19.55
C ARG A 9 -1.44 -1.47 -20.67
N LYS A 10 -0.28 -2.04 -20.31
CA LYS A 10 0.52 -2.83 -21.25
C LYS A 10 -0.05 -4.25 -21.37
N PRO A 11 0.06 -4.89 -22.55
CA PRO A 11 -0.32 -6.28 -22.71
C PRO A 11 0.56 -7.19 -21.82
N PRO A 12 0.02 -8.33 -21.35
CA PRO A 12 0.79 -9.27 -20.54
C PRO A 12 2.05 -9.76 -21.25
N THR A 13 3.15 -9.84 -20.52
CA THR A 13 4.42 -10.40 -21.00
C THR A 13 4.50 -11.88 -20.62
N VAL A 14 4.68 -12.74 -21.61
CA VAL A 14 4.77 -14.20 -21.41
C VAL A 14 6.20 -14.67 -21.65
N VAL A 15 6.77 -15.34 -20.66
CA VAL A 15 8.06 -16.03 -20.71
C VAL A 15 7.80 -17.53 -20.73
N ARG A 16 8.09 -18.18 -21.85
CA ARG A 16 8.00 -19.64 -21.97
C ARG A 16 9.31 -20.25 -21.51
N LEU A 17 9.28 -20.99 -20.40
CA LEU A 17 10.44 -21.68 -19.86
C LEU A 17 10.83 -22.87 -20.75
N PRO A 18 12.07 -23.40 -20.67
CA PRO A 18 12.46 -24.63 -21.34
C PRO A 18 11.47 -25.79 -21.06
N ALA A 19 11.29 -26.69 -22.02
CA ALA A 19 10.35 -27.80 -21.88
C ALA A 19 10.84 -28.87 -20.90
N ASP A 20 12.15 -28.91 -20.67
CA ASP A 20 12.88 -29.80 -19.77
C ASP A 20 13.09 -29.22 -18.37
N THR A 21 12.57 -28.01 -18.08
CA THR A 21 12.54 -27.46 -16.73
C THR A 21 11.82 -28.45 -15.80
N ASP A 22 12.54 -28.94 -14.82
CA ASP A 22 12.05 -30.00 -13.96
C ASP A 22 11.08 -29.50 -12.87
N ALA A 23 10.47 -30.44 -12.16
CA ALA A 23 9.49 -30.11 -11.12
C ALA A 23 10.12 -29.41 -9.90
N ASP A 24 11.38 -29.70 -9.60
CA ASP A 24 12.08 -29.13 -8.45
C ASP A 24 12.51 -27.68 -8.72
N GLU A 25 12.92 -27.36 -9.95
CA GLU A 25 13.19 -25.99 -10.41
C GLU A 25 11.92 -25.12 -10.34
N LEU A 26 10.78 -25.64 -10.79
CA LEU A 26 9.50 -24.93 -10.71
C LEU A 26 9.04 -24.76 -9.26
N ALA A 27 9.26 -25.76 -8.41
CA ALA A 27 8.99 -25.66 -6.97
C ALA A 27 9.88 -24.59 -6.33
N GLY A 28 11.18 -24.57 -6.63
CA GLY A 28 12.10 -23.55 -6.14
C GLY A 28 11.74 -22.14 -6.58
N LEU A 29 11.31 -21.96 -7.84
CA LEU A 29 10.82 -20.67 -8.33
C LEU A 29 9.52 -20.26 -7.63
N ARG A 30 8.60 -21.20 -7.42
CA ARG A 30 7.34 -20.97 -6.70
C ARG A 30 7.61 -20.56 -5.24
N ASP A 31 8.55 -21.20 -4.57
CA ASP A 31 8.95 -20.88 -3.19
C ASP A 31 9.63 -19.52 -3.12
N THR A 32 10.51 -19.20 -4.08
CA THR A 32 11.17 -17.90 -4.18
C THR A 32 10.16 -16.77 -4.39
N LEU A 33 9.19 -16.95 -5.30
CA LEU A 33 8.09 -16.01 -5.46
C LEU A 33 7.29 -15.90 -4.16
N GLY A 34 6.95 -17.02 -3.53
CA GLY A 34 6.20 -17.03 -2.27
C GLY A 34 6.87 -16.28 -1.11
N GLN A 35 8.22 -16.24 -1.06
CA GLN A 35 8.96 -15.46 -0.07
C GLN A 35 8.77 -13.95 -0.23
N TRP A 36 8.58 -13.45 -1.45
CA TRP A 36 8.48 -12.02 -1.74
C TRP A 36 7.08 -11.52 -2.04
N SER A 37 6.19 -12.42 -2.41
CA SER A 37 4.83 -12.12 -2.88
C SER A 37 3.76 -12.95 -2.17
N GLY A 38 4.08 -13.52 -1.00
CA GLY A 38 3.14 -14.24 -0.15
C GLY A 38 2.53 -15.50 -0.76
N ARG A 39 1.29 -15.82 -0.36
CA ARG A 39 0.66 -17.10 -0.73
C ARG A 39 0.06 -17.02 -2.14
N PRO A 40 0.42 -17.95 -3.05
CA PRO A 40 -0.20 -17.97 -4.37
C PRO A 40 -1.68 -18.30 -4.30
N ARG A 41 -2.46 -17.64 -5.14
CA ARG A 41 -3.82 -18.07 -5.48
C ARG A 41 -3.80 -18.96 -6.72
N SER A 42 -4.69 -19.94 -6.77
CA SER A 42 -4.95 -20.66 -8.01
C SER A 42 -5.89 -19.83 -8.89
N LEU A 43 -5.51 -19.60 -10.16
CA LEU A 43 -6.39 -18.98 -11.16
C LEU A 43 -6.96 -20.03 -12.11
N ALA A 44 -6.20 -21.09 -12.39
CA ALA A 44 -6.66 -22.22 -13.18
C ALA A 44 -6.00 -23.51 -12.68
N LEU A 45 -6.74 -24.61 -12.73
CA LEU A 45 -6.27 -25.96 -12.46
C LEU A 45 -7.00 -26.94 -13.38
N ASP A 46 -6.28 -27.90 -13.96
CA ASP A 46 -6.84 -28.89 -14.89
C ASP A 46 -7.68 -28.27 -16.02
N ARG A 47 -7.20 -27.16 -16.59
CA ARG A 47 -7.87 -26.36 -17.64
C ARG A 47 -9.18 -25.69 -17.21
N LEU A 48 -9.51 -25.72 -15.93
CA LEU A 48 -10.66 -25.03 -15.36
C LEU A 48 -10.20 -23.73 -14.70
N VAL A 49 -10.80 -22.61 -15.13
CA VAL A 49 -10.57 -21.30 -14.51
C VAL A 49 -11.39 -21.18 -13.23
N ASP A 50 -10.78 -20.69 -12.16
CA ASP A 50 -11.47 -20.40 -10.91
C ASP A 50 -12.58 -19.34 -11.16
N PRO A 51 -13.85 -19.61 -10.80
CA PRO A 51 -14.97 -18.71 -11.09
C PRO A 51 -14.89 -17.36 -10.35
N THR A 52 -14.03 -17.24 -9.35
CA THR A 52 -13.83 -16.02 -8.57
C THR A 52 -12.83 -15.05 -9.21
N VAL A 53 -12.26 -15.38 -10.37
CA VAL A 53 -11.32 -14.53 -11.11
C VAL A 53 -12.04 -13.33 -11.73
N THR A 54 -11.51 -12.15 -11.43
CA THR A 54 -11.93 -10.83 -11.90
C THR A 54 -10.71 -10.03 -12.35
N GLU A 55 -10.89 -8.85 -12.93
CA GLU A 55 -9.79 -7.91 -13.24
C GLU A 55 -8.89 -7.63 -12.02
N GLU A 56 -9.52 -7.44 -10.86
CA GLU A 56 -8.86 -7.22 -9.56
C GLU A 56 -8.25 -8.50 -8.98
N ARG A 57 -8.48 -9.65 -9.61
CA ARG A 57 -8.05 -10.97 -9.14
C ARG A 57 -7.25 -11.72 -10.22
N GLY A 58 -6.55 -10.99 -11.08
CA GLY A 58 -5.55 -11.56 -11.99
C GLY A 58 -6.09 -12.04 -13.34
N ARG A 59 -7.29 -11.62 -13.75
CA ARG A 59 -7.86 -11.99 -15.07
C ARG A 59 -6.93 -11.71 -16.24
N ALA A 60 -6.19 -10.60 -16.20
CA ALA A 60 -5.20 -10.23 -17.22
C ALA A 60 -4.12 -11.32 -17.45
N LEU A 61 -3.81 -12.16 -16.45
CA LEU A 61 -2.85 -13.25 -16.61
C LEU A 61 -3.36 -14.40 -17.49
N LEU A 62 -4.68 -14.51 -17.67
CA LEU A 62 -5.31 -15.60 -18.44
C LEU A 62 -5.43 -15.27 -19.93
N GLU A 63 -5.48 -13.98 -20.26
CA GLU A 63 -5.71 -13.46 -21.62
C GLU A 63 -4.78 -14.07 -22.68
N PRO A 64 -3.48 -14.30 -22.42
CA PRO A 64 -2.58 -14.79 -23.46
C PRO A 64 -2.78 -16.26 -23.86
N PHE A 65 -3.51 -17.05 -23.07
CA PHE A 65 -3.47 -18.52 -23.16
C PHE A 65 -4.73 -19.17 -23.70
N GLY A 66 -5.91 -18.58 -23.48
CA GLY A 66 -7.17 -19.17 -23.92
C GLY A 66 -7.33 -20.63 -23.49
N GLU A 67 -7.62 -21.53 -24.43
CA GLU A 67 -7.78 -22.97 -24.18
C GLU A 67 -6.46 -23.72 -23.93
N GLU A 68 -5.31 -23.10 -24.18
CA GLU A 68 -4.00 -23.72 -23.94
C GLU A 68 -3.67 -23.78 -22.43
N LEU A 69 -4.34 -22.98 -21.59
CA LEU A 69 -4.02 -22.92 -20.17
C LEU A 69 -4.37 -24.23 -19.45
N VAL A 70 -3.39 -24.83 -18.76
CA VAL A 70 -3.59 -26.06 -17.97
C VAL A 70 -3.70 -25.74 -16.49
N GLU A 71 -2.71 -25.03 -15.96
CA GLU A 71 -2.70 -24.61 -14.56
C GLU A 71 -2.00 -23.26 -14.47
N LEU A 72 -2.44 -22.42 -13.54
CA LEU A 72 -1.80 -21.14 -13.27
C LEU A 72 -2.02 -20.76 -11.81
N ALA A 73 -0.92 -20.67 -11.09
CA ALA A 73 -0.88 -19.96 -9.82
C ALA A 73 -0.47 -18.51 -10.07
N ALA A 74 -1.03 -17.60 -9.28
CA ALA A 74 -0.71 -16.18 -9.38
C ALA A 74 -0.39 -15.58 -8.01
N TRP A 75 0.44 -14.56 -8.05
CA TRP A 75 0.78 -13.71 -6.93
C TRP A 75 0.56 -12.26 -7.32
N GLY A 76 0.18 -11.45 -6.33
CA GLY A 76 0.31 -10.02 -6.43
C GLY A 76 1.75 -9.65 -6.07
N TYR A 77 2.50 -9.06 -7.00
CA TYR A 77 3.79 -8.48 -6.66
C TYR A 77 3.86 -7.06 -7.20
N ARG A 78 3.77 -6.12 -6.27
CA ARG A 78 3.76 -4.71 -6.58
C ARG A 78 2.64 -4.34 -7.59
N ALA A 79 2.93 -3.52 -8.60
CA ALA A 79 2.01 -3.13 -9.68
C ALA A 79 1.84 -4.24 -10.73
N HIS A 80 2.27 -5.47 -10.43
CA HIS A 80 2.21 -6.58 -11.35
C HIS A 80 1.51 -7.78 -10.75
N TRP A 81 0.74 -8.44 -11.59
CA TRP A 81 0.41 -9.84 -11.41
C TRP A 81 1.57 -10.67 -11.93
N ILE A 82 2.03 -11.64 -11.16
CA ILE A 82 2.97 -12.67 -11.61
C ILE A 82 2.22 -13.98 -11.62
N GLY A 83 2.20 -14.67 -12.75
CA GLY A 83 1.65 -16.01 -12.88
C GLY A 83 2.77 -17.01 -13.18
N LEU A 84 2.71 -18.18 -12.53
CA LEU A 84 3.55 -19.34 -12.82
C LEU A 84 2.63 -20.52 -13.05
N GLY A 85 2.80 -21.20 -14.16
CA GLY A 85 1.90 -22.28 -14.53
C GLY A 85 2.38 -23.08 -15.71
N ARG A 86 1.44 -23.80 -16.34
CA ARG A 86 1.70 -24.60 -17.52
C ARG A 86 0.63 -24.40 -18.58
N VAL A 87 1.07 -24.46 -19.83
CA VAL A 87 0.21 -24.44 -21.01
C VAL A 87 0.39 -25.71 -21.82
N ALA A 88 -0.65 -26.17 -22.48
CA ALA A 88 -0.59 -27.30 -23.39
C ALA A 88 0.36 -27.00 -24.56
N THR A 89 1.17 -27.97 -24.94
CA THR A 89 1.95 -27.87 -26.18
C THR A 89 1.06 -28.12 -27.39
N GLY A 90 1.33 -27.43 -28.51
CA GLY A 90 0.53 -27.58 -29.74
C GLY A 90 0.56 -28.97 -30.37
N ASP A 91 1.43 -29.87 -29.90
CA ASP A 91 1.47 -31.29 -30.28
C ASP A 91 0.44 -32.16 -29.52
N GLY A 92 -0.25 -31.60 -28.52
CA GLY A 92 -1.29 -32.28 -27.76
C GLY A 92 -0.80 -33.33 -26.76
N THR A 93 0.50 -33.51 -26.59
CA THR A 93 1.08 -34.61 -25.78
C THR A 93 1.79 -34.14 -24.51
N GLY A 94 2.00 -32.84 -24.35
CA GLY A 94 2.77 -32.29 -23.23
C GLY A 94 2.26 -30.97 -22.71
N THR A 95 2.96 -30.48 -21.72
CA THR A 95 2.76 -29.16 -21.13
C THR A 95 4.08 -28.43 -21.06
N ARG A 96 4.04 -27.11 -21.20
CA ARG A 96 5.23 -26.26 -21.09
C ARG A 96 5.07 -25.28 -19.94
N PRO A 97 6.08 -25.13 -19.06
CA PRO A 97 6.02 -24.15 -18.01
C PRO A 97 6.10 -22.72 -18.58
N VAL A 98 5.33 -21.83 -17.96
CA VAL A 98 5.24 -20.43 -18.33
C VAL A 98 5.28 -19.54 -17.09
N VAL A 99 5.94 -18.39 -17.25
CA VAL A 99 5.77 -17.24 -16.37
C VAL A 99 5.06 -16.17 -17.16
N VAL A 100 4.05 -15.54 -16.58
CA VAL A 100 3.33 -14.40 -17.16
C VAL A 100 3.36 -13.25 -16.20
N VAL A 101 3.56 -12.04 -16.72
CA VAL A 101 3.52 -10.81 -15.93
C VAL A 101 2.52 -9.86 -16.59
N ALA A 102 1.56 -9.35 -15.82
CA ALA A 102 0.58 -8.38 -16.28
C ALA A 102 0.51 -7.20 -15.30
N ASP A 103 -0.01 -6.05 -15.76
CA ASP A 103 -0.26 -4.93 -14.86
C ASP A 103 -1.39 -5.27 -13.87
N ARG A 104 -1.14 -5.06 -12.58
CA ARG A 104 -2.11 -5.24 -11.50
C ARG A 104 -2.77 -3.89 -11.21
N PRO A 105 -4.12 -3.82 -11.14
CA PRO A 105 -4.76 -2.61 -10.64
C PRO A 105 -4.34 -2.42 -9.18
N ASP A 106 -3.89 -1.23 -8.84
CA ASP A 106 -3.54 -0.88 -7.48
C ASP A 106 -4.79 -1.03 -6.59
N PRO A 107 -4.76 -1.87 -5.54
CA PRO A 107 -5.91 -2.12 -4.69
C PRO A 107 -6.42 -0.88 -3.92
N ALA A 108 -5.63 0.19 -3.76
CA ALA A 108 -6.17 1.46 -3.26
C ALA A 108 -7.08 2.18 -4.25
N TRP A 109 -7.02 1.82 -5.54
CA TRP A 109 -7.75 2.48 -6.63
C TRP A 109 -8.80 1.57 -7.29
N GLY A 110 -8.65 0.25 -7.19
CA GLY A 110 -9.61 -0.73 -7.71
C GLY A 110 -10.56 -1.27 -6.64
N GLY A 111 -11.87 -1.27 -6.93
CA GLY A 111 -12.88 -1.99 -6.13
C GLY A 111 -13.72 -1.16 -5.16
N LEU A 112 -13.34 0.09 -4.87
CA LEU A 112 -14.12 1.00 -4.02
C LEU A 112 -14.84 2.09 -4.83
N PRO A 113 -16.05 2.51 -4.45
CA PRO A 113 -16.75 3.61 -5.10
C PRO A 113 -15.85 4.85 -5.22
N GLY A 114 -15.92 5.56 -6.35
CA GLY A 114 -15.12 6.78 -6.56
C GLY A 114 -15.38 7.89 -5.52
N ALA A 115 -16.50 7.80 -4.78
CA ALA A 115 -16.86 8.72 -3.70
C ALA A 115 -16.35 8.30 -2.31
N SER A 116 -15.70 7.14 -2.19
CA SER A 116 -15.21 6.65 -0.89
C SER A 116 -14.12 7.54 -0.31
N THR A 117 -14.23 7.82 0.98
CA THR A 117 -13.22 8.59 1.72
C THR A 117 -11.93 7.79 1.85
N TRP A 118 -10.85 8.46 2.23
CA TRP A 118 -9.57 7.78 2.44
C TRP A 118 -9.61 6.79 3.60
N VAL A 119 -10.38 7.06 4.65
CA VAL A 119 -10.52 6.12 5.77
C VAL A 119 -11.26 4.85 5.35
N GLU A 120 -12.30 4.95 4.52
CA GLU A 120 -13.01 3.78 3.97
C GLU A 120 -12.07 2.91 3.13
N ARG A 121 -11.18 3.54 2.35
CA ARG A 121 -10.15 2.84 1.57
C ARG A 121 -9.17 2.11 2.48
N LEU A 122 -8.67 2.78 3.52
CA LEU A 122 -7.77 2.17 4.49
C LEU A 122 -8.42 0.99 5.24
N CYS A 123 -9.71 1.09 5.59
CA CYS A 123 -10.45 -0.02 6.18
C CYS A 123 -10.54 -1.23 5.25
N ALA A 124 -10.81 -1.00 3.96
CA ALA A 124 -10.85 -2.07 2.98
C ALA A 124 -9.47 -2.72 2.75
N ILE A 125 -8.40 -1.90 2.72
CA ILE A 125 -7.01 -2.35 2.56
C ILE A 125 -6.57 -3.22 3.75
N THR A 126 -6.89 -2.80 4.98
CA THR A 126 -6.43 -3.44 6.22
C THR A 126 -7.37 -4.50 6.77
N GLY A 127 -8.57 -4.65 6.19
CA GLY A 127 -9.65 -5.47 6.75
C GLY A 127 -10.24 -4.93 8.05
N ARG A 128 -9.82 -3.74 8.52
CA ARG A 128 -10.31 -3.11 9.74
C ARG A 128 -11.80 -2.83 9.61
N GLN A 129 -12.58 -3.33 10.55
CA GLN A 129 -13.95 -2.89 10.71
C GLN A 129 -13.95 -1.60 11.53
N PRO A 130 -14.77 -0.59 11.17
CA PRO A 130 -14.94 0.59 12.01
C PRO A 130 -15.36 0.15 13.41
N SER A 131 -14.43 0.19 14.36
CA SER A 131 -14.77 0.21 15.78
C SER A 131 -15.37 1.59 16.05
N GLY A 132 -16.45 1.66 16.84
CA GLY A 132 -17.15 2.93 17.14
C GLY A 132 -16.21 4.03 17.66
N PRO A 133 -16.69 5.29 17.72
CA PRO A 133 -15.82 6.46 17.81
C PRO A 133 -14.87 6.43 19.02
N PRO A 134 -13.56 6.63 18.82
CA PRO A 134 -12.57 6.96 19.83
C PRO A 134 -12.88 8.28 20.53
N ALA A 135 -12.39 8.39 21.76
CA ALA A 135 -12.65 9.51 22.66
C ALA A 135 -11.65 10.67 22.49
N VAL A 136 -11.29 11.05 21.24
CA VAL A 136 -10.40 12.20 21.04
C VAL A 136 -11.23 13.49 21.05
N ASP A 137 -10.96 14.36 22.02
CA ASP A 137 -11.47 15.72 22.03
C ASP A 137 -10.65 16.58 21.06
N TRP A 138 -11.00 16.52 19.77
CA TRP A 138 -10.31 17.27 18.71
C TRP A 138 -10.34 18.78 18.95
N GLN A 139 -11.39 19.31 19.58
CA GLN A 139 -11.47 20.73 19.89
C GLN A 139 -10.39 21.13 20.91
N ALA A 140 -10.19 20.33 21.95
CA ALA A 140 -9.12 20.55 22.92
C ALA A 140 -7.73 20.40 22.27
N VAL A 141 -7.53 19.37 21.44
CA VAL A 141 -6.27 19.12 20.72
C VAL A 141 -5.91 20.30 19.80
N GLU A 142 -6.84 20.76 18.98
CA GLU A 142 -6.61 21.87 18.04
C GLU A 142 -6.41 23.21 18.78
N ALA A 143 -7.08 23.41 19.92
CA ALA A 143 -6.88 24.58 20.77
C ALA A 143 -5.49 24.61 21.42
N GLU A 144 -4.99 23.45 21.86
CA GLU A 144 -3.64 23.32 22.42
C GLU A 144 -2.56 23.47 21.35
N LEU A 145 -2.76 22.84 20.18
CA LEU A 145 -1.84 22.93 19.04
C LEU A 145 -1.82 24.34 18.42
N GLY A 146 -2.92 25.10 18.55
CA GLY A 146 -3.08 26.42 17.98
C GLY A 146 -3.41 26.42 16.48
N THR A 147 -3.82 25.26 15.93
CA THR A 147 -4.23 25.10 14.54
C THR A 147 -5.22 23.95 14.40
N ALA A 148 -6.13 24.04 13.44
CA ALA A 148 -6.92 22.90 13.00
C ALA A 148 -6.03 21.84 12.32
N LEU A 149 -6.43 20.58 12.41
CA LEU A 149 -5.78 19.44 11.76
C LEU A 149 -6.55 18.97 10.51
N PRO A 150 -5.88 18.32 9.55
CA PRO A 150 -6.53 17.74 8.38
C PRO A 150 -7.71 16.82 8.76
N PRO A 151 -8.91 17.00 8.16
CA PRO A 151 -10.07 16.18 8.48
C PRO A 151 -9.87 14.68 8.24
N ASP A 152 -9.16 14.30 7.18
CA ASP A 152 -8.88 12.91 6.83
C ASP A 152 -8.07 12.19 7.91
N TYR A 153 -7.09 12.88 8.51
CA TYR A 153 -6.30 12.36 9.62
C TYR A 153 -7.16 12.17 10.88
N LYS A 154 -8.04 13.12 11.19
CA LYS A 154 -8.95 12.98 12.34
C LYS A 154 -9.84 11.74 12.18
N GLU A 155 -10.41 11.54 10.99
CA GLU A 155 -11.17 10.33 10.66
C GLU A 155 -10.33 9.05 10.79
N ILE A 156 -9.07 9.06 10.35
CA ILE A 156 -8.16 7.91 10.49
C ILE A 156 -7.91 7.59 11.96
N VAL A 157 -7.56 8.58 12.78
CA VAL A 157 -7.37 8.37 14.22
C VAL A 157 -8.68 7.91 14.88
N ASP A 158 -9.82 8.46 14.48
CA ASP A 158 -11.16 8.07 14.94
C ASP A 158 -11.60 6.68 14.47
N VAL A 159 -10.87 6.00 13.58
CA VAL A 159 -11.23 4.63 13.17
C VAL A 159 -10.19 3.63 13.63
N PHE A 160 -8.92 4.01 13.50
CA PHE A 160 -7.79 3.12 13.73
C PHE A 160 -7.28 3.19 15.16
N GLY A 161 -7.37 4.36 15.81
CA GLY A 161 -6.78 4.60 17.13
C GLY A 161 -5.24 4.62 17.08
N PRO A 162 -4.58 4.58 18.24
CA PRO A 162 -3.13 4.38 18.30
C PRO A 162 -2.74 2.98 17.79
N GLY A 163 -1.70 2.93 16.98
CA GLY A 163 -1.25 1.69 16.37
C GLY A 163 -0.34 1.89 15.17
N SER A 164 -0.13 0.79 14.44
CA SER A 164 0.78 0.73 13.30
C SER A 164 0.13 0.03 12.10
N PHE A 165 0.29 0.63 10.92
CA PHE A 165 0.00 -0.03 9.65
C PHE A 165 1.16 -0.96 9.28
N ASP A 166 0.86 -2.25 9.15
CA ASP A 166 1.81 -3.34 8.85
C ASP A 166 3.05 -3.42 9.76
N ASN A 167 2.96 -2.95 11.01
CA ASN A 167 4.11 -2.73 11.90
C ASN A 167 5.23 -1.90 11.24
N TYR A 168 4.85 -1.03 10.30
CA TYR A 168 5.78 -0.24 9.52
C TYR A 168 5.54 1.25 9.71
N VAL A 169 4.28 1.71 9.64
CA VAL A 169 3.93 3.11 9.90
C VAL A 169 3.10 3.24 11.15
N ASP A 170 3.74 3.77 12.18
CA ASP A 170 3.14 4.14 13.45
C ASP A 170 2.41 5.47 13.32
N LEU A 171 1.14 5.49 13.72
CA LEU A 171 0.34 6.69 13.78
C LEU A 171 0.67 7.44 15.07
N LEU A 172 1.18 8.68 14.94
CA LEU A 172 1.24 9.56 16.10
C LEU A 172 -0.18 10.02 16.38
N THR A 173 -0.70 9.77 17.56
CA THR A 173 -2.07 10.10 17.97
C THR A 173 -2.01 11.04 19.18
N PRO A 174 -2.94 12.01 19.30
CA PRO A 174 -2.89 12.96 20.41
C PRO A 174 -2.99 12.27 21.78
N ASN A 175 -2.13 12.67 22.72
CA ASN A 175 -2.11 12.20 24.11
C ASN A 175 -1.79 10.71 24.30
N THR A 176 -1.25 10.04 23.28
CA THR A 176 -0.87 8.63 23.37
C THR A 176 0.56 8.45 23.87
N LYS A 177 0.74 7.72 24.98
CA LYS A 177 2.07 7.47 25.54
C LYS A 177 2.99 6.76 24.53
N GLY A 178 4.12 7.39 24.21
CA GLY A 178 5.14 6.83 23.31
C GLY A 178 4.97 7.26 21.84
N SER A 179 3.73 7.55 21.42
CA SER A 179 3.39 7.91 20.04
C SER A 179 2.46 9.13 20.03
N ASP A 180 2.82 10.14 20.81
CA ASP A 180 2.01 11.32 21.03
C ASP A 180 2.24 12.37 19.93
N LEU A 181 1.18 12.72 19.21
CA LEU A 181 1.19 13.83 18.25
C LEU A 181 1.64 15.14 18.93
N MET A 182 1.26 15.39 20.19
CA MET A 182 1.53 16.66 20.87
C MET A 182 3.01 16.87 21.19
N ARG A 183 3.80 15.80 21.24
CA ARG A 183 5.26 15.87 21.46
C ARG A 183 6.03 16.54 20.32
N VAL A 184 5.39 16.78 19.17
CA VAL A 184 5.98 17.55 18.07
C VAL A 184 6.35 18.98 18.46
N ILE A 185 5.65 19.58 19.41
CA ILE A 185 5.92 20.94 19.89
C ILE A 185 7.29 21.00 20.59
N GLU A 186 7.77 19.87 21.13
CA GLU A 186 9.04 19.76 21.83
C GLU A 186 10.18 19.25 20.94
N ALA A 187 9.89 18.88 19.68
CA ALA A 187 10.90 18.31 18.79
C ALA A 187 11.95 19.38 18.39
N PRO A 188 13.27 19.06 18.44
CA PRO A 188 14.30 20.01 18.06
C PRO A 188 14.14 20.45 16.60
N ALA A 189 14.20 21.75 16.32
CA ALA A 189 14.03 22.29 14.96
C ALA A 189 14.99 21.68 13.93
N ALA A 190 16.20 21.28 14.36
CA ALA A 190 17.17 20.58 13.52
C ALA A 190 16.63 19.27 12.90
N ARG A 191 15.63 18.63 13.53
CA ARG A 191 14.96 17.44 12.97
C ARG A 191 14.31 17.75 11.63
N PHE A 192 13.77 18.95 11.45
CA PHE A 192 12.99 19.31 10.26
C PHE A 192 13.80 20.02 9.19
N ALA A 193 15.09 20.26 9.43
CA ALA A 193 15.97 20.93 8.48
C ALA A 193 15.89 20.30 7.06
N PRO A 194 15.89 21.12 5.99
CA PRO A 194 16.01 22.59 6.00
C PRO A 194 14.69 23.34 6.26
N HIS A 195 13.58 22.63 6.49
CA HIS A 195 12.28 23.25 6.75
C HIS A 195 12.17 23.76 8.20
N PRO A 196 11.37 24.80 8.45
CA PRO A 196 11.05 25.21 9.81
C PRO A 196 10.26 24.11 10.55
N ALA A 197 10.35 24.11 11.87
CA ALA A 197 9.48 23.29 12.72
C ALA A 197 8.17 24.05 12.97
N PHE A 198 7.03 23.35 13.00
CA PHE A 198 5.81 23.92 13.56
C PHE A 198 6.07 24.39 15.01
N PRO A 199 5.58 25.57 15.45
CA PRO A 199 4.55 26.41 14.84
C PRO A 199 5.05 27.55 13.94
N ALA A 200 6.33 27.57 13.53
CA ALA A 200 6.79 28.60 12.59
C ALA A 200 6.03 28.50 11.25
N PRO A 201 5.85 29.61 10.51
CA PRO A 201 5.16 29.59 9.21
C PRO A 201 5.78 28.58 8.24
N HIS A 202 4.93 27.81 7.56
CA HIS A 202 5.33 26.69 6.71
C HIS A 202 6.11 25.58 7.44
N GLY A 203 5.96 25.52 8.77
CA GLY A 203 6.62 24.55 9.63
C GLY A 203 6.10 23.15 9.43
N LEU A 204 6.97 22.17 9.62
CA LEU A 204 6.61 20.76 9.55
C LEU A 204 5.99 20.29 10.87
N LEU A 205 4.85 19.60 10.75
CA LEU A 205 4.13 18.98 11.85
C LEU A 205 4.11 17.47 11.62
N ARG A 206 4.86 16.71 12.43
CA ARG A 206 4.97 15.25 12.29
C ARG A 206 3.65 14.58 12.68
N TRP A 207 3.24 13.54 11.96
CA TRP A 207 1.99 12.82 12.22
C TRP A 207 2.12 11.31 12.15
N GLY A 208 3.26 10.81 11.66
CA GLY A 208 3.55 9.39 11.61
C GLY A 208 5.05 9.14 11.57
N SER A 209 5.42 7.90 11.81
CA SER A 209 6.80 7.46 11.68
C SER A 209 6.94 5.97 11.47
N SER A 210 8.12 5.55 11.04
CA SER A 210 8.53 4.16 11.10
C SER A 210 9.68 3.98 12.09
N GLU A 211 9.79 2.81 12.69
CA GLU A 211 10.98 2.39 13.44
C GLU A 211 12.24 2.33 12.55
N TYR A 212 12.06 2.21 11.23
CA TYR A 212 13.11 2.13 10.22
C TYR A 212 13.25 3.43 9.40
N ASP A 213 13.32 4.58 10.08
CA ASP A 213 13.76 5.87 9.50
C ASP A 213 12.76 6.66 8.63
N LEU A 214 11.48 6.31 8.58
CA LEU A 214 10.46 7.20 8.00
C LEU A 214 10.03 8.29 8.99
N ASP A 215 10.19 9.55 8.56
CA ASP A 215 9.52 10.70 9.13
C ASP A 215 8.40 11.17 8.20
N LEU A 216 7.16 11.20 8.72
CA LEU A 216 5.98 11.67 8.01
C LEU A 216 5.49 12.95 8.68
N ALA A 217 5.44 14.04 7.92
CA ALA A 217 5.01 15.34 8.42
C ALA A 217 4.10 16.07 7.41
N TRP A 218 3.22 16.92 7.89
CA TRP A 218 2.55 17.90 7.06
C TRP A 218 3.40 19.16 6.97
N GLN A 219 3.45 19.79 5.80
CA GLN A 219 3.91 21.18 5.72
C GLN A 219 2.71 22.11 5.95
N THR A 220 2.69 22.75 7.11
CA THR A 220 1.57 23.62 7.52
C THR A 220 1.53 24.93 6.73
N GLY A 221 0.47 25.73 6.91
CA GLY A 221 0.41 27.11 6.45
C GLY A 221 -0.51 27.39 5.26
N ALA A 222 -1.11 26.38 4.63
CA ALA A 222 -2.31 26.62 3.81
C ALA A 222 -3.50 26.95 4.74
N ALA A 223 -4.45 27.74 4.23
CA ALA A 223 -5.60 28.21 5.03
C ALA A 223 -6.56 27.07 5.39
N ASP A 224 -6.77 26.12 4.47
CA ASP A 224 -7.48 24.88 4.73
C ASP A 224 -6.45 23.79 5.09
N PRO A 225 -6.53 23.15 6.27
CA PRO A 225 -5.67 22.02 6.61
C PRO A 225 -5.77 20.84 5.65
N SER A 226 -6.88 20.71 4.92
CA SER A 226 -7.06 19.66 3.89
C SER A 226 -6.09 19.84 2.71
N ASP A 227 -5.57 21.06 2.51
CA ASP A 227 -4.59 21.38 1.46
C ASP A 227 -3.14 21.21 1.96
N TRP A 228 -2.93 20.71 3.18
CA TRP A 228 -1.58 20.48 3.71
C TRP A 228 -0.95 19.24 3.07
N PRO A 229 0.17 19.39 2.35
CA PRO A 229 0.86 18.30 1.69
C PRO A 229 1.64 17.47 2.71
N VAL A 230 1.82 16.19 2.40
CA VAL A 230 2.71 15.30 3.14
C VAL A 230 4.14 15.48 2.65
N LEU A 231 5.07 15.64 3.59
CA LEU A 231 6.50 15.54 3.37
C LEU A 231 7.02 14.30 4.09
N VAL A 232 7.88 13.57 3.39
CA VAL A 232 8.46 12.31 3.85
C VAL A 232 9.96 12.39 3.81
N ARG A 233 10.61 11.81 4.81
CA ARG A 233 12.06 11.59 4.79
C ARG A 233 12.36 10.17 5.26
N SER A 234 13.06 9.40 4.42
CA SER A 234 13.55 8.05 4.72
C SER A 234 15.03 8.02 5.10
N ASP A 235 15.79 9.04 4.70
CA ASP A 235 17.20 9.21 5.05
C ASP A 235 17.46 10.71 5.23
N ALA A 236 18.20 11.05 6.28
CA ALA A 236 18.68 12.42 6.51
C ALA A 236 19.46 12.99 5.32
N ALA A 237 20.18 12.15 4.56
CA ALA A 237 20.97 12.55 3.40
C ALA A 237 20.12 12.85 2.15
N GLU A 238 18.97 12.19 1.98
CA GLU A 238 18.07 12.38 0.84
C GLU A 238 17.17 13.61 0.99
N GLY A 239 17.00 14.10 2.22
CA GLY A 239 16.14 15.25 2.53
C GLY A 239 14.65 14.93 2.43
N TRP A 240 13.82 15.97 2.49
CA TRP A 240 12.37 15.82 2.48
C TRP A 240 11.81 15.74 1.05
N ARG A 241 11.05 14.69 0.78
CA ARG A 241 10.27 14.51 -0.45
C ARG A 241 8.84 14.98 -0.21
N ARG A 242 8.35 15.85 -1.09
CA ARG A 242 6.99 16.40 -1.02
C ARG A 242 6.02 15.59 -1.87
N TYR A 243 4.85 15.31 -1.31
CA TYR A 243 3.71 14.68 -1.94
C TYR A 243 2.48 15.58 -1.72
N ASP A 244 1.83 16.01 -2.81
CA ASP A 244 0.63 16.85 -2.75
C ASP A 244 -0.62 16.01 -2.45
N TYR A 245 -0.55 15.25 -1.36
CA TYR A 245 -1.56 14.33 -0.84
C TYR A 245 -1.87 14.69 0.61
N GLY A 246 -3.08 14.37 1.06
CA GLY A 246 -3.42 14.28 2.49
C GLY A 246 -2.83 13.02 3.12
N ALA A 247 -2.95 12.88 4.45
CA ALA A 247 -2.41 11.73 5.17
C ALA A 247 -3.05 10.41 4.73
N GLY A 248 -4.37 10.41 4.49
CA GLY A 248 -5.10 9.21 4.10
C GLY A 248 -4.75 8.71 2.71
N GLU A 249 -4.66 9.61 1.71
CA GLU A 249 -4.20 9.23 0.38
C GLU A 249 -2.76 8.72 0.43
N PHE A 250 -1.89 9.42 1.16
CA PHE A 250 -0.50 9.02 1.28
C PHE A 250 -0.38 7.62 1.91
N LEU A 251 -1.09 7.32 3.00
CA LEU A 251 -1.08 6.00 3.63
C LEU A 251 -1.62 4.92 2.69
N ALA A 252 -2.74 5.17 2.02
CA ALA A 252 -3.30 4.19 1.08
C ALA A 252 -2.30 3.87 -0.03
N ARG A 253 -1.71 4.90 -0.64
CA ARG A 253 -0.63 4.74 -1.63
C ARG A 253 0.62 4.11 -1.04
N LEU A 254 1.00 4.40 0.19
CA LEU A 254 2.18 3.78 0.79
C LEU A 254 2.00 2.27 0.94
N LEU A 255 0.79 1.84 1.30
CA LEU A 255 0.46 0.43 1.43
C LEU A 255 0.36 -0.26 0.06
N THR A 256 -0.22 0.39 -0.94
CA THR A 256 -0.62 -0.29 -2.18
C THR A 256 0.10 0.18 -3.46
N ASP A 257 0.57 1.43 -3.50
CA ASP A 257 1.30 2.04 -4.62
C ASP A 257 2.80 1.80 -4.49
N VAL A 258 3.21 0.80 -5.24
CA VAL A 258 4.57 0.29 -5.26
C VAL A 258 5.57 1.19 -5.99
N GLY A 259 5.09 2.26 -6.62
CA GLY A 259 5.88 3.29 -7.26
C GLY A 259 6.22 4.45 -6.33
N LEU A 260 5.67 4.50 -5.11
CA LEU A 260 5.89 5.59 -4.16
C LEU A 260 7.35 5.66 -3.66
N GLY A 261 8.11 4.58 -3.83
CA GLY A 261 9.56 4.54 -3.65
C GLY A 261 10.01 4.38 -2.19
N PHE A 262 9.19 3.72 -1.37
CA PHE A 262 9.55 3.23 -0.04
C PHE A 262 9.57 1.70 -0.08
N GLU A 263 10.48 1.07 0.66
CA GLU A 263 10.42 -0.38 0.83
C GLU A 263 9.04 -0.69 1.41
N PRO A 264 8.20 -1.50 0.74
CA PRO A 264 6.90 -1.84 1.28
C PRO A 264 7.10 -2.43 2.68
N SER A 265 6.06 -2.33 3.50
CA SER A 265 5.96 -3.28 4.60
C SER A 265 6.22 -4.69 4.06
N TYR A 266 6.86 -5.55 4.86
CA TYR A 266 7.15 -6.92 4.44
C TYR A 266 5.87 -7.73 4.08
N SER A 267 4.69 -7.14 4.25
CA SER A 267 3.36 -7.62 3.90
C SER A 267 2.91 -7.13 2.52
N VAL A 268 3.06 -7.99 1.52
CA VAL A 268 2.76 -7.72 0.09
C VAL A 268 1.36 -8.15 -0.37
N ASP A 269 0.68 -8.96 0.45
CA ASP A 269 -0.62 -9.58 0.12
C ASP A 269 -1.75 -9.21 1.09
N GLU A 270 -1.43 -9.05 2.38
CA GLU A 270 -2.40 -8.72 3.44
C GLU A 270 -1.87 -7.57 4.26
N HIS A 271 -2.46 -6.39 4.08
CA HIS A 271 -2.20 -5.26 4.96
C HIS A 271 -3.05 -5.40 6.22
N PHE A 272 -2.53 -4.95 7.35
CA PHE A 272 -3.22 -4.97 8.63
C PHE A 272 -2.91 -3.71 9.43
N PHE A 273 -3.71 -3.49 10.47
CA PHE A 273 -3.43 -2.48 11.47
C PHE A 273 -3.33 -3.13 12.84
N GLU A 274 -2.17 -3.00 13.48
CA GLU A 274 -1.95 -3.43 14.86
C GLU A 274 -2.35 -2.31 15.81
N SER A 275 -3.36 -2.54 16.64
CA SER A 275 -3.80 -1.56 17.64
C SER A 275 -2.99 -1.70 18.93
N TRP A 276 -2.64 -0.56 19.53
CA TRP A 276 -1.95 -0.50 20.83
C TRP A 276 -2.85 -0.10 21.99
N ASP A 277 -4.17 -0.04 21.77
CA ASP A 277 -5.13 0.14 22.84
C ASP A 277 -5.14 -1.15 23.71
N HIS A 278 -4.49 -1.09 24.86
CA HIS A 278 -4.52 -2.12 25.91
C HIS A 278 -5.46 -1.73 27.05
#